data_AF-A0A7J5ZS03-F1
#
_entry.id   AF-A0A7J5ZS03-F1
#
_cell.length_a   1.000
_cell.length_b   1.000
_cell.length_c   1.000
_cell.angle_alpha   90.00
_cell.angle_beta   90.00
_cell.angle_gamma   90.00
#
_symmetry.space_group_name_H-M   'P 1'
#
loop_
_entity.id
_entity.type
_entity.pdbx_description
1 polymer ?
#
loop_
_entity_poly.entity_id
_entity_poly.type
_entity_poly.pdbx_seq_one_letter_code
_entity_poly.pdbx_strand_id
1 'polypeptide(L)' 'MGHDTPDYSDDDFFYDYEVIRRGGLIFAAVLFCLGMAIIFSKKLTCGKRQNTKPVNLDEL' A
#
# COMPACT_ATOMS: atom_id res chain seq x y z
N MET A 1 6.06 -55.67 -11.02
CA MET A 1 5.67 -54.78 -9.92
C MET A 1 6.41 -53.48 -10.15
N GLY A 2 5.75 -52.48 -10.74
CA GLY A 2 6.34 -51.17 -11.01
C GLY A 2 6.45 -50.41 -9.70
N HIS A 3 7.64 -49.92 -9.39
CA HIS A 3 7.89 -49.09 -8.23
C HIS A 3 7.81 -47.65 -8.72
N ASP A 4 6.64 -47.02 -8.59
CA ASP A 4 6.47 -45.58 -8.79
C ASP A 4 6.97 -44.87 -7.53
N THR A 5 8.30 -44.84 -7.33
CA THR A 5 8.91 -43.93 -6.36
C THR A 5 8.92 -42.55 -6.99
N PRO A 6 8.22 -41.54 -6.42
CA PRO A 6 8.34 -40.19 -6.92
C PRO A 6 9.82 -39.79 -6.81
N ASP A 7 10.42 -39.48 -7.97
CA ASP A 7 11.77 -38.95 -8.06
C ASP A 7 11.72 -37.55 -7.43
N TYR A 8 12.04 -37.48 -6.14
CA TYR A 8 12.15 -36.23 -5.40
C TYR A 8 13.48 -35.61 -5.80
N SER A 9 13.51 -35.05 -7.00
CA SER A 9 14.64 -34.29 -7.50
C SER A 9 14.80 -33.02 -6.66
N ASP A 10 16.05 -32.61 -6.40
CA ASP A 10 16.41 -31.50 -5.49
C ASP A 10 15.66 -30.17 -5.78
N ASP A 11 15.09 -30.06 -6.98
CA ASP A 11 14.19 -29.01 -7.44
C ASP A 11 12.95 -28.80 -6.56
N ASP A 12 12.41 -29.84 -5.90
CA ASP A 12 11.20 -29.70 -5.07
C ASP A 12 11.47 -28.95 -3.75
N PHE A 13 12.74 -28.79 -3.37
CA PHE A 13 13.17 -27.99 -2.22
C PHE A 13 13.73 -26.61 -2.62
N PHE A 14 13.71 -26.25 -3.90
CA PHE A 14 14.23 -24.98 -4.37
C PHE A 14 13.15 -23.91 -4.40
N TYR A 15 13.20 -22.99 -3.44
CA TYR A 15 12.29 -21.85 -3.40
C TYR A 15 12.92 -20.62 -4.05
N ASP A 16 12.26 -20.08 -5.09
CA ASP A 16 12.73 -18.90 -5.82
C ASP A 16 12.48 -17.60 -5.03
N TYR A 17 13.39 -17.34 -4.09
CA TYR A 17 13.41 -16.08 -3.33
C TYR A 17 13.73 -14.86 -4.18
N GLU A 18 14.27 -15.03 -5.38
CA GLU A 18 14.62 -13.92 -6.25
C GLU A 18 13.35 -13.21 -6.72
N VAL A 19 12.35 -13.98 -7.14
CA VAL A 19 11.03 -13.46 -7.52
C VAL A 19 10.36 -12.75 -6.35
N ILE A 20 10.32 -13.37 -5.17
CA ILE A 20 9.60 -12.82 -4.01
C ILE A 20 10.29 -11.57 -3.47
N ARG A 21 11.63 -11.56 -3.45
CA ARG A 21 12.40 -10.38 -3.06
C ARG A 21 12.13 -9.22 -4.01
N ARG A 22 12.21 -9.45 -5.32
CA ARG A 22 11.94 -8.42 -6.34
C ARG A 22 10.48 -7.93 -6.24
N GLY A 23 9.53 -8.84 -6.12
CA GLY A 23 8.12 -8.53 -5.92
C GLY A 23 7.86 -7.68 -4.67
N GLY A 24 8.50 -8.05 -3.55
CA GLY A 24 8.41 -7.31 -2.29
C GLY A 24 8.96 -5.89 -2.37
N LEU A 25 10.10 -5.70 -3.05
CA LEU A 25 10.69 -4.37 -3.27
C LEU A 25 9.79 -3.47 -4.13
N ILE A 26 9.21 -4.02 -5.20
CA ILE A 26 8.27 -3.29 -6.05
C ILE A 26 7.01 -2.94 -5.26
N PHE A 27 6.44 -3.89 -4.52
CA PHE A 27 5.26 -3.68 -3.70
C PHE A 27 5.48 -2.60 -2.64
N ALA A 28 6.61 -2.64 -1.94
CA ALA A 28 6.99 -1.63 -0.96
C ALA A 28 7.10 -0.23 -1.60
N ALA A 29 7.73 -0.11 -2.76
CA ALA A 29 7.84 1.16 -3.47
C ALA A 29 6.46 1.71 -3.90
N VAL A 30 5.58 0.86 -4.41
CA VAL A 30 4.21 1.25 -4.80
C VAL A 30 3.41 1.74 -3.60
N LEU A 31 3.41 1.01 -2.49
CA LEU A 31 2.70 1.40 -1.27
C LEU A 31 3.25 2.71 -0.69
N PHE A 32 4.57 2.89 -0.72
CA PHE A 32 5.20 4.12 -0.27
C PHE A 32 4.74 5.33 -1.10
N CYS A 33 4.79 5.21 -2.42
CA CYS A 33 4.32 6.24 -3.33
C CYS A 33 2.82 6.52 -3.16
N LEU A 34 2.00 5.48 -2.98
CA LEU A 34 0.57 5.62 -2.72
C LEU A 34 0.29 6.32 -1.39
N GLY A 35 0.98 5.93 -0.31
CA GLY A 35 0.84 6.56 1.00
C GLY A 35 1.26 8.03 0.98
N MET A 36 2.37 8.34 0.32
CA MET A 36 2.81 9.72 0.11
C MET A 36 1.80 10.50 -0.73
N ALA A 37 1.33 9.94 -1.85
CA ALA A 37 0.33 10.59 -2.69
C ALA A 37 -0.94 10.94 -1.89
N ILE A 38 -1.44 10.05 -1.04
CA ILE A 38 -2.62 10.28 -0.20
C ILE A 38 -2.38 11.42 0.81
N ILE A 39 -1.24 11.41 1.51
CA ILE A 39 -0.88 12.45 2.49
C ILE A 39 -0.70 13.82 1.81
N PHE A 40 0.05 13.85 0.71
CA PHE A 40 0.36 15.08 -0.03
C PHE A 40 -0.79 15.61 -0.87
N SER A 41 -1.82 14.79 -1.14
CA SER A 41 -2.91 15.21 -2.02
C SER A 41 -3.67 16.43 -1.50
N LYS A 42 -3.53 16.84 -0.22
CA LYS A 42 -4.20 18.00 0.44
C LYS A 42 -5.73 18.06 0.24
N LYS A 43 -6.31 17.11 -0.50
CA LYS A 43 -7.73 16.89 -0.81
C LYS A 43 -8.44 16.21 0.34
N LEU A 44 -7.71 15.53 1.22
CA LEU A 44 -8.16 15.23 2.58
C LEU A 44 -8.00 16.47 3.48
N THR A 45 -8.39 17.63 2.96
CA THR A 45 -8.69 18.78 3.81
C THR A 45 -9.83 18.32 4.69
N CYS A 46 -9.50 17.85 5.90
CA CYS A 46 -10.36 17.95 7.06
C CYS A 46 -11.01 19.32 6.94
N GLY A 47 -12.30 19.32 6.64
CA GLY A 47 -13.02 20.53 6.25
C GLY A 47 -12.80 21.57 7.32
N LYS A 48 -11.90 22.51 7.07
CA LYS A 48 -11.88 23.77 7.79
C LYS A 48 -13.08 24.54 7.27
N ARG A 49 -14.28 24.07 7.63
CA ARG A 49 -15.48 24.88 7.65
C ARG A 49 -15.26 25.90 8.76
N GLN A 50 -14.43 26.89 8.48
CA GLN A 50 -14.53 28.16 9.15
C GLN A 50 -15.83 28.80 8.63
N ASN A 51 -16.95 28.32 9.17
CA ASN A 51 -18.13 29.16 9.28
C ASN A 51 -17.80 30.11 10.43
N THR A 52 -16.97 31.11 10.15
CA THR A 52 -16.96 32.32 10.95
C THR A 52 -18.38 32.85 10.83
N LYS A 53 -19.22 32.64 11.84
CA LYS A 53 -20.45 33.41 11.96
C LYS A 53 -19.99 34.86 12.07
N PRO A 54 -20.28 35.77 11.12
CA PRO A 54 -20.15 37.18 11.43
C PRO A 54 -21.14 37.45 12.55
N VAL A 55 -20.61 37.81 13.73
CA VAL A 55 -21.40 38.35 14.82
C VAL A 55 -22.05 39.62 14.28
N ASN A 56 -23.38 39.65 14.27
CA ASN A 56 -24.18 40.81 13.92
C ASN A 56 -23.96 41.89 15.01
N LEU A 57 -23.44 43.08 14.63
CA LEU A 57 -23.20 44.19 15.56
C LEU A 57 -23.51 45.58 14.98
N ASP A 58 -24.23 45.69 13.86
CA ASP A 58 -24.48 46.99 13.20
C ASP A 58 -25.99 47.31 12.97
N GLU A 59 -26.93 46.60 13.61
CA GLU A 59 -28.35 46.99 13.68
C GLU A 59 -28.81 47.26 15.13
N LEU A 60 -28.07 48.10 15.87
CA LEU A 60 -28.53 48.74 17.13
C LEU A 60 -28.61 50.26 16.95
#